data_AF-A0A0L6JI23-F1
#
_entry.id   AF-A0A0L6JI23-F1
#
_cell.length_a   1.000
_cell.length_b   1.000
_cell.length_c   1.000
_cell.angle_alpha   90.00
_cell.angle_beta   90.00
_cell.angle_gamma   90.00
#
_symmetry.space_group_name_H-M   'P 1'
#
loop_
_entity.id
_entity.type
_entity.pdbx_description
1 polymer ?
#
loop_
_entity_poly.entity_id
_entity_poly.type
_entity_poly.pdbx_seq_one_letter_code
_entity_poly.pdbx_strand_id
1 'polypeptide(L)'
;MIAYTGVGVLSMIIVVRNLKVIGPVLIENVSYASHIAAQLIPGVSIDPLIDINLLLGGGLKVALFLYAAVKGTAELFGIKDNKLLTCPIAVFIIACSFWIVPNALELKRWNGSLGIILLTIPFQVILPMLMLIISLIKRPKENKSPC
;
A
#
# COMPACT_ATOMS: atom_id res chain seq x y z
N MET A 1 -14.14 10.27 8.30
CA MET A 1 -13.81 11.35 7.33
C MET A 1 -12.64 12.19 7.82
N ILE A 2 -12.68 12.74 9.04
CA ILE A 2 -11.61 13.57 9.64
C ILE A 2 -10.23 12.87 9.71
N ALA A 3 -10.19 11.57 10.01
CA ALA A 3 -8.93 10.82 10.05
C ALA A 3 -8.26 10.69 8.66
N TYR A 4 -9.06 10.51 7.60
CA TYR A 4 -8.54 10.37 6.24
C TYR A 4 -7.96 11.68 5.69
N THR A 5 -8.64 12.80 5.94
CA THR A 5 -8.12 14.13 5.59
C THR A 5 -6.85 14.46 6.36
N GLY A 6 -6.75 14.07 7.64
CA GLY A 6 -5.54 14.23 8.44
C GLY A 6 -4.32 13.51 7.87
N VAL A 7 -4.48 12.25 7.44
CA VAL A 7 -3.39 11.48 6.79
C VAL A 7 -2.94 12.14 5.48
N GLY A 8 -3.90 12.65 4.68
CA GLY A 8 -3.59 13.39 3.45
C GLY A 8 -2.73 14.63 3.70
N VAL A 9 -3.12 15.47 4.67
CA VAL A 9 -2.36 16.69 5.02
C VAL A 9 -0.96 16.34 5.54
N LEU A 10 -0.84 15.34 6.42
CA LEU A 10 0.46 14.85 6.92
C LEU A 10 1.37 14.40 5.79
N SER A 11 0.85 13.63 4.83
CA SER A 11 1.63 13.17 3.68
C SER A 11 2.16 14.33 2.83
N MET A 12 1.36 15.39 2.66
CA MET A 12 1.76 16.56 1.89
C MET A 12 2.88 17.34 2.58
N ILE A 13 2.81 17.50 3.90
CA ILE A 13 3.86 18.15 4.69
C ILE A 13 5.19 17.40 4.56
N ILE A 14 5.14 16.06 4.60
CA ILE A 14 6.33 15.20 4.45
C ILE A 14 6.97 15.38 3.07
N VAL A 15 6.16 15.44 2.00
CA VAL A 15 6.66 15.67 0.62
C VAL A 15 7.33 17.03 0.49
N VAL A 16 6.70 18.10 1.00
CA VAL A 16 7.27 19.44 0.97
C VAL A 16 8.58 19.52 1.76
N ARG A 17 8.64 18.88 2.94
CA ARG A 17 9.87 18.78 3.74
C ARG A 17 10.98 18.09 2.94
N ASN A 18 10.71 16.92 2.36
CA ASN A 18 11.70 16.16 1.61
C ASN A 18 12.20 16.95 0.39
N LEU A 19 11.31 17.65 -0.31
CA LEU A 19 11.67 18.50 -1.45
C LEU A 19 12.60 19.66 -1.07
N LYS A 20 12.35 20.30 0.08
CA LYS A 20 13.18 21.41 0.57
C LYS A 20 14.56 20.96 1.05
N VAL A 21 14.66 19.79 1.68
CA VAL A 21 15.93 19.29 2.23
C VAL A 21 16.82 18.69 1.14
N ILE A 22 16.25 17.87 0.25
CA ILE A 22 17.01 17.14 -0.77
C ILE A 22 17.21 17.96 -2.06
N GLY A 23 16.26 18.84 -2.38
CA GLY A 23 16.22 19.57 -3.64
C GLY A 23 15.50 18.80 -4.77
N PRO A 24 15.07 19.51 -5.83
CA PRO A 24 14.19 18.96 -6.87
C PRO A 24 14.88 17.94 -7.79
N VAL A 25 16.19 18.07 -8.03
CA VAL A 25 16.92 17.20 -8.98
C VAL A 25 17.22 15.83 -8.37
N LEU A 26 17.52 15.79 -7.07
CA LEU A 26 17.96 14.56 -6.41
C LEU A 26 16.77 13.70 -5.96
N ILE A 27 15.58 14.28 -5.76
CA ILE A 27 14.39 13.55 -5.30
C ILE A 27 13.87 12.51 -6.30
N GLU A 28 14.11 12.71 -7.60
CA GLU A 28 13.69 11.78 -8.66
C GLU A 28 14.54 10.50 -8.68
N ASN A 29 15.79 10.61 -8.24
CA ASN A 29 16.77 9.53 -8.34
C ASN A 29 16.86 8.69 -7.06
N VAL A 30 16.38 9.20 -5.91
CA VAL A 30 16.38 8.47 -4.65
C VAL A 30 15.12 7.61 -4.49
N SER A 31 15.27 6.39 -3.96
CA SER A 31 14.13 5.49 -3.71
C SER A 31 13.41 5.79 -2.38
N TYR A 32 14.13 6.34 -1.39
CA TYR A 32 13.61 6.61 -0.05
C TYR A 32 13.97 8.04 0.39
N ALA A 33 13.24 9.02 -0.14
CA ALA A 33 13.50 10.44 0.12
C ALA A 33 13.47 10.79 1.62
N SER A 34 12.60 10.18 2.42
CA SER A 34 12.55 10.48 3.86
C SER A 34 13.79 10.04 4.64
N HIS A 35 14.44 8.94 4.23
CA HIS A 35 15.67 8.46 4.86
C HIS A 35 16.84 9.39 4.52
N ILE A 36 17.01 9.70 3.23
CA ILE A 36 18.07 10.62 2.78
C ILE A 36 17.88 12.01 3.39
N ALA A 37 16.63 12.50 3.47
CA ALA A 37 16.35 13.78 4.09
C ALA A 37 16.71 13.82 5.58
N ALA A 38 16.66 12.69 6.29
CA ALA A 38 17.08 12.61 7.68
C ALA A 38 18.60 12.72 7.83
N GLN A 39 19.35 12.07 6.94
CA GLN A 39 20.81 12.05 6.98
C GLN A 39 21.42 13.42 6.70
N LEU A 40 20.69 14.25 5.95
CA LEU A 40 21.12 15.61 5.60
C LEU A 40 20.88 16.64 6.70
N ILE A 41 20.12 16.32 7.76
CA ILE A 41 19.81 17.28 8.83
C ILE A 41 20.94 17.22 9.89
N PRO A 42 21.73 18.30 10.03
CA PRO A 42 22.82 18.30 11.01
C PRO A 42 22.28 18.40 12.44
N GLY A 43 22.89 17.66 13.37
CA GLY A 43 22.67 17.81 14.82
C GLY A 43 21.60 16.89 15.44
N VAL A 44 20.87 16.10 14.64
CA VAL A 44 19.91 15.10 15.15
C VAL A 44 19.97 13.81 14.34
N SER A 45 20.23 12.66 14.98
CA SER A 45 20.21 11.34 14.33
C SER A 45 18.80 10.74 14.39
N ILE A 46 17.94 11.16 13.46
CA ILE A 46 16.56 10.66 13.35
C ILE A 46 16.40 9.55 12.30
N ASP A 47 17.47 9.20 11.59
CA ASP A 47 17.51 8.16 10.55
C ASP A 47 16.98 6.80 11.03
N PRO A 48 17.39 6.30 12.22
CA PRO A 48 16.92 5.00 12.70
C PRO A 48 15.42 4.98 12.94
N LEU A 49 14.85 6.10 13.39
CA LEU A 49 13.41 6.21 13.65
C LEU A 49 12.60 6.16 12.35
N ILE A 50 13.13 6.81 11.30
CA ILE A 50 12.51 6.81 9.98
C ILE A 50 12.61 5.44 9.33
N ASP A 51 13.74 4.75 9.48
CA ASP A 51 13.94 3.39 8.97
C ASP A 51 13.00 2.39 9.63
N ILE A 52 12.84 2.47 10.96
CA ILE A 52 11.87 1.64 11.68
C ILE A 52 10.44 1.90 11.17
N ASN A 53 10.06 3.17 10.98
CA ASN A 53 8.74 3.50 10.44
C ASN A 53 8.55 2.95 9.01
N LEU A 54 9.58 3.02 8.17
CA LEU A 54 9.55 2.49 6.81
C LEU A 54 9.43 0.97 6.80
N LEU A 55 10.19 0.29 7.67
CA LEU A 55 10.17 -1.16 7.81
C LEU A 55 8.81 -1.66 8.34
N LEU A 56 8.26 -0.99 9.35
CA LEU A 56 6.94 -1.31 9.90
C LEU A 56 5.85 -1.07 8.85
N GLY A 57 5.89 0.06 8.14
CA GLY A 57 4.92 0.36 7.09
C GLY A 57 4.97 -0.64 5.93
N GLY A 58 6.17 -0.99 5.47
CA GLY A 58 6.39 -2.00 4.43
C GLY A 58 5.95 -3.39 4.87
N GLY A 59 6.37 -3.82 6.05
CA GLY A 59 6.02 -5.13 6.62
C GLY A 59 4.52 -5.29 6.84
N LEU A 60 3.86 -4.27 7.41
CA LEU A 60 2.42 -4.28 7.60
C LEU A 60 1.67 -4.35 6.27
N LYS A 61 2.14 -3.65 5.23
CA LYS A 61 1.55 -3.71 3.89
C LYS A 61 1.61 -5.13 3.31
N VAL A 62 2.76 -5.80 3.42
CA VAL A 62 2.93 -7.19 2.95
C VAL A 62 2.00 -8.12 3.72
N ALA A 63 1.95 -8.01 5.05
CA ALA A 63 1.08 -8.84 5.88
C ALA A 63 -0.40 -8.64 5.54
N LEU A 64 -0.84 -7.39 5.37
CA LEU A 64 -2.22 -7.05 5.02
C LEU A 64 -2.61 -7.62 3.65
N PHE A 65 -1.71 -7.51 2.65
CA PHE A 65 -1.96 -8.02 1.32
C PHE A 65 -1.99 -9.54 1.27
N LEU A 66 -1.10 -10.22 2.01
CA LEU A 66 -1.15 -11.67 2.15
C LEU A 66 -2.47 -12.11 2.78
N TYR A 67 -2.89 -11.47 3.88
CA TYR A 67 -4.17 -11.76 4.52
C TYR A 67 -5.36 -11.54 3.59
N ALA A 68 -5.38 -10.42 2.86
CA ALA A 68 -6.44 -10.12 1.89
C ALA A 68 -6.46 -11.13 0.73
N ALA A 69 -5.30 -11.57 0.24
CA ALA A 69 -5.19 -12.59 -0.79
C ALA A 69 -5.75 -13.93 -0.31
N VAL A 70 -5.32 -14.40 0.87
CA VAL A 70 -5.81 -15.66 1.46
C VAL A 70 -7.32 -15.62 1.67
N LYS A 71 -7.84 -14.54 2.26
CA LYS A 71 -9.27 -14.40 2.51
C LYS A 71 -10.06 -14.30 1.20
N GLY A 72 -9.58 -13.52 0.22
CA GLY A 72 -10.23 -13.37 -1.08
C GLY A 72 -10.27 -14.68 -1.87
N THR A 73 -9.19 -15.46 -1.85
CA THR A 73 -9.17 -16.80 -2.47
C THR A 73 -10.11 -17.75 -1.74
N ALA A 74 -10.13 -17.74 -0.41
CA ALA A 74 -11.04 -18.60 0.36
C ALA A 74 -12.52 -18.30 0.08
N GLU A 75 -12.90 -17.02 0.01
CA GLU A 75 -14.26 -16.60 -0.34
C GLU A 75 -14.64 -16.98 -1.79
N LEU A 76 -13.68 -16.90 -2.73
CA LEU A 76 -13.91 -17.26 -4.13
C LEU A 76 -14.14 -18.78 -4.33
N PHE A 77 -13.43 -19.62 -3.57
CA PHE A 77 -13.55 -21.08 -3.66
C PHE A 77 -14.47 -21.70 -2.59
N GLY A 78 -15.08 -20.90 -1.71
CA GLY A 78 -16.00 -21.37 -0.67
C GLY A 78 -15.33 -22.21 0.43
N ILE A 79 -14.02 -22.04 0.67
CA ILE A 79 -13.24 -22.83 1.61
C ILE A 79 -13.37 -22.23 3.01
N LYS A 80 -13.76 -23.02 4.02
CA LYS A 80 -13.92 -22.55 5.40
C LYS A 80 -12.59 -22.43 6.17
N ASP A 81 -11.60 -23.25 5.80
CA ASP A 81 -10.32 -23.34 6.50
C ASP A 81 -9.20 -22.54 5.80
N ASN A 82 -9.13 -21.26 6.13
CA ASN A 82 -8.19 -20.30 5.52
C ASN A 82 -6.73 -20.51 5.97
N LYS A 83 -6.52 -21.17 7.11
CA LYS A 83 -5.17 -21.42 7.67
C LYS A 83 -4.33 -22.31 6.76
N LEU A 84 -4.96 -23.34 6.18
CA LEU A 84 -4.25 -24.27 5.30
C LEU A 84 -3.88 -23.64 3.96
N LEU A 85 -4.67 -22.66 3.48
CA LEU A 85 -4.38 -21.89 2.26
C LEU A 85 -3.29 -20.82 2.44
N THR A 86 -2.96 -20.45 3.67
CA THR A 86 -2.00 -19.38 3.92
C THR A 86 -0.61 -19.75 3.41
N CYS A 87 -0.17 -20.98 3.65
CA CYS A 87 1.13 -21.49 3.21
C CYS A 87 1.29 -21.52 1.67
N PRO A 88 0.41 -22.17 0.89
CA PRO A 88 0.56 -22.22 -0.57
C PRO A 88 0.48 -20.83 -1.21
N ILE A 89 -0.40 -19.94 -0.71
CA ILE A 89 -0.52 -18.58 -1.24
C ILE A 89 0.74 -17.75 -0.94
N ALA A 90 1.29 -17.86 0.27
CA ALA A 90 2.53 -17.16 0.62
C ALA A 90 3.70 -17.61 -0.26
N VAL A 91 3.88 -18.92 -0.45
CA VAL A 91 4.94 -19.48 -1.30
C VAL A 91 4.75 -19.02 -2.76
N PHE A 92 3.51 -19.04 -3.25
CA PHE A 92 3.20 -18.58 -4.60
C PHE A 92 3.55 -17.10 -4.81
N ILE A 93 3.17 -16.24 -3.85
CA ILE A 93 3.48 -14.80 -3.92
C ILE A 93 5.00 -14.56 -3.93
N ILE A 94 5.75 -15.28 -3.09
CA ILE A 94 7.22 -15.16 -3.03
C ILE A 94 7.85 -15.62 -4.35
N ALA A 95 7.42 -16.75 -4.90
CA ALA A 95 7.91 -17.26 -6.19
C ALA A 95 7.64 -16.26 -7.34
N CYS A 96 6.42 -15.72 -7.40
CA CYS A 96 6.07 -14.68 -8.37
C CYS A 96 6.88 -13.39 -8.17
N SER A 97 7.17 -13.01 -6.92
CA SER A 97 7.99 -11.83 -6.62
C SER A 97 9.38 -11.95 -7.23
N PHE A 98 10.05 -13.09 -7.03
CA PHE A 98 11.38 -13.32 -7.63
C PHE A 98 11.34 -13.36 -9.16
N TRP A 99 10.26 -13.87 -9.75
CA TRP A 99 10.11 -13.93 -11.19
C TRP A 99 9.91 -12.56 -11.85
N ILE A 100 9.07 -11.71 -11.24
CA ILE A 100 8.66 -10.43 -11.84
C ILE A 100 9.69 -9.33 -11.54
N VAL A 101 10.23 -9.29 -10.32
CA VAL A 101 11.07 -8.19 -9.86
C VAL A 101 12.33 -8.73 -9.18
N PRO A 102 13.40 -9.04 -9.94
CA PRO A 102 14.61 -9.64 -9.39
C PRO A 102 15.44 -8.64 -8.57
N ASN A 103 15.31 -7.34 -8.83
CA ASN A 103 16.12 -6.29 -8.22
C ASN A 103 15.29 -5.08 -7.82
N ALA A 104 15.73 -4.35 -6.79
CA ALA A 104 15.07 -3.13 -6.31
C ALA A 104 15.01 -2.00 -7.38
N LEU A 105 15.97 -1.95 -8.31
CA LEU A 105 15.95 -0.99 -9.42
C LEU A 105 14.83 -1.31 -10.42
N GLU A 106 14.67 -2.59 -10.76
CA GLU A 106 13.58 -3.07 -11.60
C GLU A 106 12.23 -2.88 -10.91
N LEU A 107 12.15 -2.97 -9.58
CA LEU A 107 10.93 -2.64 -8.82
C LEU A 107 10.49 -1.20 -9.06
N LYS A 108 11.43 -0.25 -8.98
CA LYS A 108 11.15 1.18 -9.22
C LYS A 108 10.67 1.40 -10.65
N ARG A 109 11.33 0.77 -11.61
CA ARG A 109 10.95 0.85 -13.04
C ARG A 109 9.58 0.22 -13.30
N TRP A 110 9.29 -0.93 -12.69
CA TRP A 110 8.02 -1.62 -12.78
C TRP A 110 6.88 -0.78 -12.18
N ASN A 111 7.13 -0.13 -11.04
CA ASN A 111 6.18 0.77 -10.39
C ASN A 111 5.79 1.99 -11.25
N GLY A 112 6.71 2.48 -12.09
CA GLY A 112 6.45 3.57 -13.04
C GLY A 112 5.94 3.10 -14.40
N SER A 113 5.84 1.80 -14.64
CA SER A 113 5.42 1.25 -15.92
C SER A 113 3.92 1.40 -16.12
N LEU A 114 3.50 1.65 -17.37
CA LEU A 114 2.08 1.75 -17.74
C LEU A 114 1.30 0.50 -17.34
N GLY A 115 1.92 -0.68 -17.36
CA GLY A 115 1.27 -1.94 -17.01
C GLY A 115 0.73 -1.97 -15.57
N ILE A 116 1.50 -1.51 -14.59
CA ILE A 116 1.06 -1.52 -13.19
C ILE A 116 0.06 -0.40 -12.89
N ILE A 117 0.18 0.74 -13.58
CA ILE A 117 -0.75 1.87 -13.46
C ILE A 117 -2.13 1.45 -13.96
N LEU A 118 -2.18 0.75 -15.10
CA LEU A 118 -3.42 0.22 -15.67
C LEU A 118 -4.09 -0.82 -14.76
N LEU A 119 -3.31 -1.58 -13.99
CA LEU A 119 -3.81 -2.55 -13.01
C LEU A 119 -4.24 -1.88 -11.70
N THR A 120 -3.54 -0.84 -11.25
CA THR A 120 -3.77 -0.23 -9.94
C THR A 120 -4.98 0.70 -9.94
N ILE A 121 -5.11 1.58 -10.94
CA ILE A 121 -6.20 2.57 -11.01
C ILE A 121 -7.61 1.94 -10.95
N PRO A 122 -7.94 0.89 -11.74
CA PRO A 122 -9.28 0.30 -11.69
C PRO A 122 -9.58 -0.36 -10.35
N PHE A 123 -8.63 -1.08 -9.76
CA PHE A 123 -8.86 -1.76 -8.49
C PHE A 123 -8.87 -0.80 -7.29
N GLN A 124 -8.10 0.29 -7.33
CA GLN A 124 -8.00 1.23 -6.22
C GLN A 124 -9.09 2.32 -6.26
N VAL A 125 -9.52 2.79 -7.44
CA VAL A 125 -10.46 3.90 -7.55
C VAL A 125 -11.80 3.45 -8.10
N ILE A 126 -11.81 2.66 -9.18
CA ILE A 126 -13.05 2.28 -9.86
C ILE A 126 -13.86 1.30 -9.00
N LEU A 127 -13.21 0.30 -8.41
CA LEU A 127 -13.88 -0.70 -7.56
C LEU A 127 -14.60 -0.08 -6.34
N PRO A 128 -13.96 0.77 -5.51
CA PRO A 128 -14.67 1.42 -4.42
C PRO A 128 -15.72 2.43 -4.90
N MET A 129 -15.48 3.15 -6.01
CA MET A 129 -16.50 4.02 -6.61
C MET A 129 -17.74 3.23 -7.04
N LEU A 130 -17.56 2.08 -7.69
CA LEU A 130 -18.66 1.22 -8.10
C LEU A 130 -19.42 0.69 -6.88
N MET A 131 -18.71 0.26 -5.84
CA MET A 131 -19.34 -0.15 -4.57
C MET A 131 -20.15 0.99 -3.94
N LEU A 132 -19.63 2.21 -3.98
CA LEU A 132 -20.32 3.39 -3.46
C LEU A 132 -21.58 3.71 -4.27
N ILE A 133 -21.50 3.68 -5.60
CA ILE A 133 -22.65 3.87 -6.50
C ILE A 133 -23.72 2.80 -6.21
N ILE A 134 -23.34 1.53 -6.11
CA ILE A 134 -24.26 0.44 -5.77
C ILE A 134 -24.91 0.68 -4.41
N SER A 135 -24.14 1.17 -3.42
CA SER A 135 -24.67 1.49 -2.08
C SER A 135 -25.62 2.69 -2.07
N LEU A 136 -25.43 3.67 -2.96
CA LEU A 136 -26.33 4.82 -3.08
C LEU A 136 -27.63 4.45 -3.82
N ILE A 137 -27.56 3.53 -4.77
CA ILE A 137 -28.72 3.03 -5.51
C ILE A 137 -29.53 2.02 -4.66
N LYS A 138 -28.87 1.20 -3.84
CA LYS A 138 -29.54 0.35 -2.85
C LYS A 138 -30.06 1.22 -1.70
N ARG A 139 -31.37 1.53 -1.72
CA ARG A 139 -32.05 2.03 -0.52
C ARG A 139 -31.80 1.07 0.64
N PRO A 140 -31.48 1.56 1.85
CA PRO A 140 -31.33 0.68 3.00
C PRO A 140 -32.64 -0.08 3.18
N LYS A 141 -32.61 -1.40 3.01
CA LYS A 141 -33.68 -2.24 3.56
C LYS A 141 -33.54 -2.11 5.07
N GLU A 142 -34.49 -1.40 5.67
CA GLU A 142 -34.76 -1.40 7.10
C GLU A 142 -34.75 -2.87 7.58
N ASN A 143 -33.63 -3.30 8.15
CA ASN A 143 -33.61 -4.54 8.91
C ASN A 143 -34.40 -4.24 10.17
N LYS A 144 -35.68 -4.57 10.13
CA LYS A 144 -36.48 -4.81 11.32
C LYS A 144 -35.72 -5.79 12.18
N SER A 145 -35.24 -5.33 13.33
CA SER A 145 -34.84 -6.18 14.44
C SER A 145 -35.99 -7.13 14.77
N PRO A 146 -35.80 -8.46 14.73
CA PRO A 146 -36.73 -9.35 15.41
C PRO A 146 -36.56 -9.15 16.92
N CYS A 147 -37.70 -9.02 17.60
CA CYS A 147 -37.82 -8.86 19.05
C CYS A 147 -37.07 -9.94 19.84
#